data_AF-A0A442EWG2-F1
#
_entry.id   AF-A0A442EWG2-F1
#
_cell.length_a   1.000
_cell.length_b   1.000
_cell.length_c   1.000
_cell.angle_alpha   90.00
_cell.angle_beta   90.00
_cell.angle_gamma   90.00
#
_symmetry.space_group_name_H-M   'P 1'
#
loop_
_entity.id
_entity.type
_entity.pdbx_description
1 polymer ?
#
loop_
_entity_poly.entity_id
_entity_poly.type
_entity_poly.pdbx_seq_one_letter_code
_entity_poly.pdbx_strand_id
1 'polypeptide(L)'
;MVTVEADTRVERDLVGERHLPSDTLFGIHTLRAAENFDVSGIRLHDFPEFIVAMAMVKKAAVEANLELGLIQPGIGAAIARACDRIIAGDVLKPHFPVDMMQGGAGTSTNMNLNEVIANLSLLDIGNRAGDYDTINPNDHVNLSQSTNDVYPTAIRLTVLRYCETLLNSQRELAAAFRQKGLEFAGRFCCNG
;
A
#
# COMPACT_ATOMS: atom_id res chain seq x y z
N MET A 1 -6.26 -34.85 -14.46
CA MET A 1 -6.17 -33.60 -13.67
C MET A 1 -5.85 -32.51 -14.68
N VAL A 2 -6.84 -31.71 -15.07
CA VAL A 2 -6.64 -30.65 -16.07
C VAL A 2 -5.92 -29.52 -15.35
N THR A 3 -4.65 -29.30 -15.66
CA THR A 3 -3.93 -28.10 -15.29
C THR A 3 -4.54 -26.96 -16.10
N VAL A 4 -5.34 -26.11 -15.45
CA VAL A 4 -5.73 -24.82 -16.04
C VAL A 4 -4.44 -24.02 -16.14
N GLU A 5 -3.91 -23.82 -17.34
CA GLU A 5 -2.86 -22.82 -17.56
C GLU A 5 -3.42 -21.50 -17.06
N ALA A 6 -2.82 -20.95 -15.99
CA ALA A 6 -3.17 -19.63 -15.51
C ALA A 6 -2.93 -18.66 -16.67
N ASP A 7 -3.96 -17.91 -17.06
CA ASP A 7 -3.83 -16.87 -18.06
C ASP A 7 -2.74 -15.89 -17.59
N THR A 8 -1.80 -15.56 -18.49
CA THR A 8 -0.64 -14.72 -18.16
C THR A 8 -0.59 -13.51 -19.08
N ARG A 9 -0.14 -12.38 -18.55
CA ARG A 9 0.23 -11.20 -19.33
C ARG A 9 1.74 -11.03 -19.33
N VAL A 10 2.27 -10.50 -20.43
CA VAL A 10 3.69 -10.17 -20.55
C VAL A 10 3.86 -8.67 -20.34
N GLU A 11 4.77 -8.31 -19.45
CA GLU A 11 5.22 -6.94 -19.26
C GLU A 11 6.71 -6.82 -19.58
N ARG A 12 7.14 -5.61 -19.96
CA ARG A 12 8.52 -5.31 -20.34
C ARG A 12 9.02 -4.08 -19.58
N ASP A 13 10.21 -4.19 -19.02
CA ASP A 13 10.96 -3.07 -18.46
C ASP A 13 12.35 -2.96 -19.12
N LEU A 14 13.24 -2.14 -18.54
CA LEU A 14 14.59 -1.94 -19.03
C LEU A 14 15.47 -3.20 -18.93
N VAL A 15 15.14 -4.14 -18.04
CA VAL A 15 15.89 -5.38 -17.83
C VAL A 15 15.41 -6.48 -18.78
N GLY A 16 14.14 -6.43 -19.18
CA GLY A 16 13.57 -7.33 -20.19
C GLY A 16 12.12 -7.69 -19.90
N GLU A 17 11.69 -8.81 -20.44
CA GLU A 17 10.30 -9.28 -20.32
C GLU A 17 10.11 -10.23 -19.13
N ARG A 18 8.88 -10.23 -18.59
CA ARG A 18 8.41 -11.18 -17.58
C ARG A 18 6.95 -11.55 -17.82
N HIS A 19 6.60 -12.77 -17.43
CA HIS A 19 5.23 -13.27 -17.41
C HIS A 19 4.64 -13.06 -16.00
N LEU A 20 3.46 -12.46 -15.93
CA LEU A 20 2.70 -12.26 -14.71
C LEU A 20 1.33 -12.94 -14.84
N PRO A 21 0.76 -13.51 -13.77
CA PRO A 21 -0.62 -13.94 -13.78
C PRO A 21 -1.55 -12.80 -14.21
N SER A 22 -2.56 -13.06 -15.03
CA SER A 22 -3.43 -12.00 -15.55
C SER A 22 -4.35 -11.39 -14.47
N ASP A 23 -4.54 -12.07 -13.35
CA ASP A 23 -5.34 -11.65 -12.20
C ASP A 23 -4.58 -10.78 -11.18
N THR A 24 -3.25 -10.64 -11.29
CA THR A 24 -2.49 -9.81 -10.36
C THR A 24 -2.51 -8.33 -10.75
N LEU A 25 -2.73 -7.44 -9.78
CA LEU A 25 -2.69 -6.00 -10.00
C LEU A 25 -1.26 -5.40 -9.98
N PHE A 26 -0.28 -6.09 -9.38
CA PHE A 26 1.10 -5.62 -9.41
C PHE A 26 1.76 -5.94 -10.76
N GLY A 27 2.78 -5.17 -11.15
CA GLY A 27 3.48 -5.29 -12.42
C GLY A 27 4.88 -5.85 -12.30
N ILE A 28 5.66 -5.69 -13.37
CA ILE A 28 6.99 -6.27 -13.53
C ILE A 28 7.99 -5.80 -12.46
N HIS A 29 7.95 -4.54 -12.01
CA HIS A 29 8.90 -4.05 -11.01
C HIS A 29 8.64 -4.73 -9.66
N THR A 30 7.37 -4.91 -9.31
CA THR A 30 6.98 -5.63 -8.10
C THR A 30 7.38 -7.09 -8.17
N LEU A 31 7.14 -7.76 -9.31
CA LEU A 31 7.54 -9.15 -9.49
C LEU A 31 9.04 -9.31 -9.25
N ARG A 32 9.86 -8.47 -9.90
CA ARG A 32 11.31 -8.49 -9.72
C ARG A 32 11.72 -8.20 -8.27
N ALA A 33 11.05 -7.27 -7.60
CA ALA A 33 11.33 -6.99 -6.20
C ALA A 33 10.99 -8.19 -5.30
N ALA A 34 9.88 -8.88 -5.55
CA ALA A 34 9.52 -10.09 -4.82
C ALA A 34 10.51 -11.24 -5.08
N GLU A 35 11.04 -11.37 -6.30
CA GLU A 35 12.09 -12.34 -6.65
C GLU A 35 13.46 -11.97 -6.02
N ASN A 36 13.81 -10.69 -6.00
CA ASN A 36 15.09 -10.20 -5.50
C ASN A 36 15.16 -10.17 -3.96
N PHE A 37 14.02 -9.99 -3.31
CA PHE A 37 13.92 -9.79 -1.87
C PHE A 37 12.95 -10.83 -1.28
N ASP A 38 13.47 -12.03 -1.01
CA ASP A 38 12.79 -13.05 -0.22
C ASP A 38 13.65 -13.40 1.00
N VAL A 39 13.54 -12.59 2.05
CA VAL A 39 14.49 -12.62 3.18
C VAL A 39 13.81 -12.93 4.50
N SER A 40 12.77 -12.18 4.85
CA SER A 40 12.15 -12.25 6.17
C SER A 40 10.87 -13.08 6.20
N GLY A 41 10.22 -13.23 5.04
CA GLY A 41 8.86 -13.78 4.95
C GLY A 41 7.77 -12.83 5.44
N ILE A 42 8.14 -11.64 5.95
CA ILE A 42 7.22 -10.58 6.34
C ILE A 42 7.05 -9.66 5.12
N ARG A 43 5.82 -9.57 4.61
CA ARG A 43 5.53 -8.88 3.34
C ARG A 43 4.74 -7.60 3.57
N LEU A 44 4.71 -6.74 2.55
CA LEU A 44 4.01 -5.46 2.59
C LEU A 44 2.52 -5.63 2.92
N HIS A 45 1.86 -6.68 2.43
CA HIS A 45 0.46 -6.98 2.75
C HIS A 45 0.20 -7.29 4.23
N ASP A 46 1.22 -7.58 5.04
CA ASP A 46 1.08 -7.76 6.49
C ASP A 46 0.97 -6.41 7.23
N PHE A 47 1.17 -5.28 6.53
CA PHE A 47 1.07 -3.91 7.04
C PHE A 47 -0.02 -3.11 6.31
N PRO A 48 -1.31 -3.45 6.46
CA PRO A 48 -2.41 -2.81 5.73
C PRO A 48 -2.50 -1.31 5.97
N GLU A 49 -2.27 -0.83 7.20
CA GLU A 49 -2.27 0.61 7.49
C GLU A 49 -1.18 1.38 6.74
N PHE A 50 -0.04 0.74 6.45
CA PHE A 50 1.02 1.37 5.67
C PHE A 50 0.63 1.48 4.19
N ILE A 51 -0.01 0.45 3.65
CA ILE A 51 -0.59 0.46 2.30
C ILE A 51 -1.65 1.57 2.19
N VAL A 52 -2.55 1.66 3.17
CA VAL A 52 -3.58 2.71 3.25
C VAL A 52 -2.93 4.09 3.28
N ALA A 53 -1.92 4.30 4.13
CA ALA A 53 -1.23 5.58 4.24
C ALA A 53 -0.53 5.96 2.93
N MET A 54 0.12 5.01 2.24
CA MET A 54 0.71 5.26 0.94
C MET A 54 -0.36 5.63 -0.10
N ALA A 55 -1.51 4.95 -0.10
CA ALA A 55 -2.62 5.26 -1.01
C ALA A 55 -3.22 6.65 -0.75
N MET A 56 -3.29 7.09 0.51
CA MET A 56 -3.67 8.47 0.86
C MET A 56 -2.71 9.50 0.26
N VAL A 57 -1.39 9.24 0.34
CA VAL A 57 -0.39 10.13 -0.28
C VAL A 57 -0.55 10.16 -1.80
N LYS A 58 -0.77 9.00 -2.45
CA LYS A 58 -1.02 8.93 -3.90
C LYS A 58 -2.28 9.67 -4.31
N LYS A 59 -3.35 9.55 -3.52
CA LYS A 59 -4.60 10.29 -3.74
C LYS A 59 -4.38 11.80 -3.67
N ALA A 60 -3.73 12.28 -2.61
CA ALA A 60 -3.43 13.69 -2.45
C ALA A 60 -2.57 14.24 -3.61
N ALA A 61 -1.59 13.46 -4.08
CA ALA A 61 -0.76 13.85 -5.21
C ALA A 61 -1.55 13.94 -6.53
N VAL A 62 -2.43 12.99 -6.83
CA VAL A 62 -3.24 13.05 -8.07
C VAL A 62 -4.29 14.16 -8.02
N GLU A 63 -4.88 14.42 -6.86
CA GLU A 63 -5.82 15.54 -6.66
C GLU A 63 -5.12 16.89 -6.88
N ALA A 64 -3.92 17.08 -6.32
CA ALA A 64 -3.13 18.27 -6.59
C ALA A 64 -2.73 18.40 -8.06
N ASN A 65 -2.34 17.30 -8.73
CA ASN A 65 -2.03 17.31 -10.16
C ASN A 65 -3.26 17.64 -11.02
N LEU A 66 -4.46 17.23 -10.62
CA LEU A 66 -5.73 17.59 -11.27
C LEU A 66 -6.01 19.09 -11.13
N GLU A 67 -5.88 19.64 -9.92
CA GLU A 67 -6.08 21.07 -9.65
C GLU A 67 -5.12 21.95 -10.46
N LEU A 68 -3.88 21.50 -10.65
CA LEU A 68 -2.86 22.19 -11.43
C LEU A 68 -2.96 21.93 -12.95
N GLY A 69 -3.87 21.06 -13.40
CA GLY A 69 -4.03 20.71 -14.81
C GLY A 69 -2.86 19.92 -15.41
N LEU A 70 -2.08 19.24 -14.56
CA LEU A 70 -0.89 18.46 -14.97
C LEU A 70 -1.24 17.06 -15.48
N ILE A 71 -2.46 16.58 -15.21
CA ILE A 71 -2.95 15.27 -15.62
C ILE A 71 -4.34 15.38 -16.25
N GLN A 72 -4.62 14.52 -17.23
CA GLN A 72 -5.92 14.49 -17.90
C GLN A 72 -7.02 14.14 -16.88
N PRO A 73 -8.17 14.86 -16.84
CA PRO A 73 -9.19 14.66 -15.82
C PRO A 73 -9.75 13.24 -15.70
N GLY A 74 -9.88 12.52 -16.82
CA GLY A 74 -10.37 11.14 -16.82
C GLY A 74 -9.40 10.19 -16.12
N ILE A 75 -8.12 10.26 -16.49
CA ILE A 75 -7.04 9.47 -15.86
C ILE A 75 -6.92 9.81 -14.37
N GLY A 76 -6.83 11.09 -14.01
CA GLY A 76 -6.67 11.50 -12.62
C GLY A 76 -7.85 11.06 -11.74
N ALA A 77 -9.08 11.14 -12.24
CA ALA A 77 -10.26 10.69 -11.52
C ALA A 77 -10.28 9.15 -11.33
N ALA A 78 -9.82 8.38 -12.32
CA ALA A 78 -9.69 6.92 -12.20
C ALA A 78 -8.65 6.53 -11.13
N ILE A 79 -7.51 7.22 -11.11
CA ILE A 79 -6.46 7.03 -10.10
C ILE A 79 -6.98 7.36 -8.70
N ALA A 80 -7.72 8.48 -8.53
CA ALA A 80 -8.30 8.84 -7.24
C ALA A 80 -9.28 7.77 -6.73
N ARG A 81 -10.15 7.23 -7.60
CA ARG A 81 -11.06 6.11 -7.25
C ARG A 81 -10.31 4.83 -6.90
N ALA A 82 -9.24 4.51 -7.63
CA ALA A 82 -8.39 3.36 -7.31
C ALA A 82 -7.74 3.51 -5.93
N CYS A 83 -7.24 4.70 -5.58
CA CYS A 83 -6.74 4.98 -4.24
C CYS A 83 -7.83 4.83 -3.18
N ASP A 84 -9.05 5.29 -3.43
CA ASP A 84 -10.18 5.14 -2.50
C ASP A 84 -10.50 3.68 -2.19
N ARG A 85 -10.44 2.79 -3.18
CA ARG A 85 -10.61 1.34 -2.96
C ARG A 85 -9.53 0.74 -2.07
N ILE A 86 -8.27 1.16 -2.23
CA ILE A 86 -7.17 0.72 -1.37
C ILE A 86 -7.34 1.27 0.04
N ILE A 87 -7.73 2.54 0.19
CA ILE A 87 -7.99 3.19 1.48
C ILE A 87 -9.14 2.51 2.22
N ALA A 88 -10.17 2.06 1.50
CA ALA A 88 -11.29 1.29 2.04
C ALA A 88 -10.92 -0.13 2.49
N GLY A 89 -9.74 -0.64 2.10
CA GLY A 89 -9.27 -1.98 2.43
C GLY A 89 -9.72 -3.08 1.45
N ASP A 90 -10.25 -2.70 0.28
CA ASP A 90 -10.78 -3.66 -0.71
C ASP A 90 -9.68 -4.46 -1.43
N VAL A 91 -8.43 -4.00 -1.35
CA VAL A 91 -7.30 -4.54 -2.11
C VAL A 91 -6.13 -4.80 -1.16
N LEU A 92 -5.74 -6.06 -1.01
CA LEU A 92 -4.63 -6.44 -0.14
C LEU A 92 -3.83 -7.65 -0.67
N LYS A 93 -4.22 -8.88 -0.33
CA LYS A 93 -3.60 -10.10 -0.86
C LYS A 93 -4.24 -10.46 -2.21
N PRO A 94 -3.49 -10.94 -3.22
CA PRO A 94 -2.03 -11.19 -3.24
C PRO A 94 -1.20 -10.00 -3.76
N HIS A 95 -1.76 -8.79 -3.83
CA HIS A 95 -1.25 -7.71 -4.67
C HIS A 95 -0.06 -6.92 -4.11
N PHE A 96 0.31 -7.14 -2.85
CA PHE A 96 1.47 -6.50 -2.21
C PHE A 96 2.48 -7.53 -1.69
N PRO A 97 3.23 -8.23 -2.58
CA PRO A 97 4.09 -9.34 -2.20
C PRO A 97 5.51 -8.94 -1.74
N VAL A 98 5.89 -7.67 -1.87
CA VAL A 98 7.27 -7.20 -1.58
C VAL A 98 7.63 -7.45 -0.12
N ASP A 99 8.81 -8.02 0.14
CA ASP A 99 9.34 -8.20 1.49
C ASP A 99 9.71 -6.86 2.15
N MET A 100 9.45 -6.73 3.44
CA MET A 100 9.78 -5.49 4.17
C MET A 100 11.29 -5.29 4.36
N MET A 101 12.09 -6.35 4.23
CA MET A 101 13.56 -6.31 4.18
C MET A 101 14.08 -6.09 2.76
N GLN A 102 13.41 -5.24 1.97
CA GLN A 102 13.84 -4.87 0.63
C GLN A 102 15.06 -3.94 0.63
N GLY A 103 15.86 -4.03 -0.44
CA GLY A 103 16.82 -2.98 -0.79
C GLY A 103 16.14 -1.76 -1.47
N GLY A 104 16.88 -0.68 -1.68
CA GLY A 104 16.43 0.44 -2.50
C GLY A 104 15.55 1.49 -1.81
N ALA A 105 15.65 1.60 -0.48
CA ALA A 105 15.05 2.68 0.33
C ALA A 105 13.53 2.89 0.14
N GLY A 106 12.78 1.80 -0.07
CA GLY A 106 11.32 1.83 -0.25
C GLY A 106 10.86 1.96 -1.70
N THR A 107 11.78 1.97 -2.66
CA THR A 107 11.43 2.10 -4.09
C THR A 107 10.56 0.95 -4.57
N SER A 108 10.82 -0.27 -4.12
CA SER A 108 10.00 -1.43 -4.50
C SER A 108 8.59 -1.32 -3.94
N THR A 109 8.43 -0.84 -2.70
CA THR A 109 7.10 -0.55 -2.14
C THR A 109 6.37 0.56 -2.90
N ASN A 110 7.06 1.66 -3.25
CA ASN A 110 6.44 2.74 -4.01
C ASN A 110 5.99 2.26 -5.40
N MET A 111 6.85 1.50 -6.11
CA MET A 111 6.50 0.92 -7.40
C MET A 111 5.38 -0.10 -7.31
N ASN A 112 5.35 -0.92 -6.25
CA ASN A 112 4.25 -1.85 -6.03
C ASN A 112 2.91 -1.14 -5.91
N LEU A 113 2.86 -0.04 -5.16
CA LEU A 113 1.64 0.75 -5.09
C LEU A 113 1.28 1.40 -6.43
N ASN A 114 2.28 1.96 -7.14
CA ASN A 114 2.07 2.60 -8.43
C ASN A 114 1.46 1.62 -9.45
N GLU A 115 2.00 0.40 -9.55
CA GLU A 115 1.51 -0.63 -10.48
C GLU A 115 0.11 -1.10 -10.10
N VAL A 116 -0.16 -1.35 -8.81
CA VAL A 116 -1.49 -1.75 -8.34
C VAL A 116 -2.53 -0.67 -8.62
N ILE A 117 -2.22 0.59 -8.33
CA ILE A 117 -3.13 1.72 -8.60
C ILE A 117 -3.35 1.90 -10.11
N ALA A 118 -2.30 1.82 -10.93
CA ALA A 118 -2.42 1.92 -12.38
C ALA A 118 -3.37 0.84 -12.93
N ASN A 119 -3.16 -0.42 -12.55
CA ASN A 119 -4.01 -1.52 -13.01
C ASN A 119 -5.45 -1.43 -12.47
N LEU A 120 -5.65 -1.02 -11.22
CA LEU A 120 -7.00 -0.75 -10.70
C LEU A 120 -7.70 0.35 -11.51
N SER A 121 -6.97 1.41 -11.86
CA SER A 121 -7.50 2.52 -12.64
C SER A 121 -7.86 2.10 -14.05
N LEU A 122 -7.03 1.26 -14.68
CA LEU A 122 -7.28 0.69 -16.01
C LEU A 122 -8.55 -0.17 -16.02
N LEU A 123 -8.69 -1.06 -15.04
CA LEU A 123 -9.87 -1.91 -14.92
C LEU A 123 -11.15 -1.09 -14.68
N ASP A 124 -11.06 -0.02 -13.88
CA ASP A 124 -12.18 0.89 -13.60
C ASP A 124 -12.70 1.60 -14.87
N ILE A 125 -11.81 1.90 -15.83
CA ILE A 125 -12.19 2.53 -17.11
C ILE A 125 -12.46 1.51 -18.23
N GLY A 126 -12.48 0.21 -17.92
CA GLY A 126 -12.78 -0.86 -18.88
C GLY A 126 -11.59 -1.32 -19.73
N ASN A 127 -10.37 -0.89 -19.42
CA ASN A 127 -9.14 -1.37 -20.04
C ASN A 127 -8.63 -2.64 -19.35
N ARG A 128 -7.63 -3.27 -19.96
CA ARG A 128 -6.94 -4.45 -19.39
C ARG A 128 -5.79 -4.04 -18.48
N ALA A 129 -5.48 -4.87 -17.49
CA ALA A 129 -4.24 -4.72 -16.71
C ALA A 129 -3.01 -4.81 -17.64
N GLY A 130 -2.00 -3.98 -17.36
CA GLY A 130 -0.78 -3.85 -18.16
C GLY A 130 -0.89 -2.89 -19.35
N ASP A 131 -2.05 -2.26 -19.60
CA ASP A 131 -2.22 -1.23 -20.63
C ASP A 131 -1.61 0.12 -20.22
N TYR A 132 -0.29 0.13 -19.99
CA TYR A 132 0.44 1.28 -19.44
C TYR A 132 0.64 2.43 -20.43
N ASP A 133 0.26 2.25 -21.70
CA ASP A 133 0.14 3.36 -22.66
C ASP A 133 -1.02 4.29 -22.29
N THR A 134 -2.07 3.76 -21.63
CA THR A 134 -3.22 4.55 -21.15
C THR A 134 -2.97 5.11 -19.75
N ILE A 135 -2.56 4.27 -18.79
CA ILE A 135 -2.23 4.69 -17.41
C ILE A 135 -0.90 4.06 -16.99
N ASN A 136 0.16 4.84 -17.11
CA ASN A 136 1.51 4.46 -16.72
C ASN A 136 1.75 4.59 -15.19
N PRO A 137 2.31 3.57 -14.52
CA PRO A 137 2.67 3.64 -13.09
C PRO A 137 3.61 4.80 -12.73
N ASN A 138 4.55 5.16 -13.62
CA ASN A 138 5.50 6.24 -13.39
C ASN A 138 4.94 7.58 -13.86
N ASP A 139 4.52 7.67 -15.13
CA ASP A 139 4.20 8.96 -15.74
C ASP A 139 2.87 9.55 -15.24
N HIS A 140 1.96 8.71 -14.74
CA HIS A 140 0.65 9.15 -14.24
C HIS A 140 0.53 8.97 -12.72
N VAL A 141 0.71 7.76 -12.20
CA VAL A 141 0.50 7.50 -10.77
C VAL A 141 1.61 8.10 -9.90
N ASN A 142 2.84 8.11 -10.40
CA ASN A 142 4.00 8.71 -9.74
C ASN A 142 4.32 10.14 -10.25
N LEU A 143 3.39 10.77 -10.98
CA LEU A 143 3.56 12.14 -11.47
C LEU A 143 3.80 13.10 -10.30
N SER A 144 4.81 13.96 -10.44
CA SER A 144 5.23 14.96 -9.44
C SER A 144 5.74 14.39 -8.11
N GLN A 145 6.16 13.11 -8.10
CA GLN A 145 6.55 12.41 -6.87
C GLN A 145 7.87 11.65 -7.05
N SER A 146 8.50 11.31 -5.93
CA SER A 146 9.59 10.35 -5.84
C SER A 146 9.37 9.37 -4.67
N THR A 147 10.20 8.33 -4.58
CA THR A 147 10.19 7.48 -3.38
C THR A 147 10.59 8.27 -2.13
N ASN A 148 11.49 9.25 -2.27
CA ASN A 148 12.15 9.94 -1.16
C ASN A 148 11.24 10.94 -0.43
N ASP A 149 10.11 11.32 -1.03
CA ASP A 149 9.04 12.13 -0.42
C ASP A 149 7.83 11.26 -0.06
N VAL A 150 7.38 10.38 -0.97
CA VAL A 150 6.17 9.56 -0.74
C VAL A 150 6.36 8.58 0.42
N TYR A 151 7.44 7.79 0.38
CA TYR A 151 7.67 6.71 1.35
C TYR A 151 7.81 7.22 2.79
N PRO A 152 8.68 8.21 3.09
CA PRO A 152 8.77 8.73 4.46
C PRO A 152 7.56 9.58 4.88
N THR A 153 6.77 10.13 3.95
CA THR A 153 5.49 10.78 4.29
C THR A 153 4.47 9.74 4.75
N ALA A 154 4.33 8.64 4.01
CA ALA A 154 3.41 7.57 4.36
C ALA A 154 3.80 6.86 5.66
N ILE A 155 5.11 6.68 5.95
CA ILE A 155 5.56 6.14 7.25
C ILE A 155 5.07 7.03 8.38
N ARG A 156 5.27 8.36 8.29
CA ARG A 156 4.80 9.29 9.32
C ARG A 156 3.30 9.23 9.49
N LEU A 157 2.55 9.20 8.39
CA LEU A 157 1.09 9.09 8.42
C LEU A 157 0.63 7.77 9.07
N THR A 158 1.32 6.66 8.79
CA THR A 158 1.05 5.34 9.39
C THR A 158 1.25 5.38 10.90
N VAL A 159 2.36 5.96 11.36
CA VAL A 159 2.64 6.13 12.80
C VAL A 159 1.56 6.97 13.46
N LEU A 160 1.16 8.09 12.85
CA LEU A 160 0.09 8.95 13.37
C LEU A 160 -1.24 8.19 13.51
N ARG A 161 -1.60 7.35 12.53
CA ARG A 161 -2.80 6.52 12.60
C ARG A 161 -2.72 5.48 13.73
N TYR A 162 -1.57 4.84 13.91
CA TYR A 162 -1.38 3.88 15.02
C TYR A 162 -1.35 4.54 16.40
N CYS A 163 -0.95 5.81 16.51
CA CYS A 163 -0.96 6.54 17.78
C CYS A 163 -2.36 6.59 18.40
N GLU A 164 -3.42 6.73 17.61
CA GLU A 164 -4.79 6.74 18.14
C GLU A 164 -5.15 5.40 18.80
N THR A 165 -4.85 4.29 18.13
CA THR A 165 -5.05 2.94 18.67
C THR A 165 -4.25 2.72 19.96
N LEU A 166 -2.98 3.13 19.97
CA LEU A 166 -2.12 3.01 21.15
C LEU A 166 -2.65 3.82 22.34
N LEU A 167 -3.07 5.07 22.10
CA LEU A 167 -3.61 5.94 23.13
C LEU A 167 -4.90 5.38 23.73
N ASN A 168 -5.77 4.79 22.91
CA ASN A 168 -6.99 4.16 23.39
C ASN A 168 -6.69 2.94 24.26
N SER A 169 -5.84 2.02 23.81
CA SER A 169 -5.39 0.87 24.60
C SER A 169 -4.75 1.30 25.93
N GLN A 170 -3.95 2.37 25.93
CA GLN A 170 -3.34 2.90 27.15
C GLN A 170 -4.40 3.47 28.12
N ARG A 171 -5.41 4.16 27.61
CA ARG A 171 -6.52 4.70 28.43
C ARG A 171 -7.33 3.58 29.08
N GLU A 172 -7.62 2.53 28.33
CA GLU A 172 -8.34 1.34 28.83
C GLU A 172 -7.54 0.65 29.92
N LEU A 173 -6.25 0.41 29.69
CA LEU A 173 -5.35 -0.18 30.69
C LEU A 173 -5.28 0.66 31.97
N ALA A 174 -5.15 1.99 31.83
CA ALA A 174 -5.11 2.90 32.96
C ALA A 174 -6.44 2.93 33.73
N ALA A 175 -7.58 2.83 33.05
CA ALA A 175 -8.88 2.73 33.68
C ALA A 175 -9.03 1.42 34.47
N ALA A 176 -8.61 0.29 33.89
CA ALA A 176 -8.62 -1.01 34.55
C ALA A 176 -7.76 -1.03 35.83
N PHE A 177 -6.54 -0.47 35.79
CA PHE A 177 -5.69 -0.35 36.97
C PHE A 177 -6.28 0.57 38.04
N ARG A 178 -6.89 1.70 37.65
CA ARG A 178 -7.58 2.59 38.61
C ARG A 178 -8.74 1.87 39.29
N GLN A 179 -9.54 1.13 38.54
CA GLN A 179 -10.65 0.36 39.09
C GLN A 179 -10.17 -0.69 40.10
N LYS A 180 -9.11 -1.43 39.77
CA LYS A 180 -8.51 -2.40 40.70
C LYS A 180 -7.86 -1.74 41.92
N GLY A 181 -7.27 -0.57 41.75
CA GLY A 181 -6.75 0.24 42.86
C GLY A 181 -7.85 0.60 43.86
N LEU A 182 -9.03 1.01 43.39
CA LEU A 182 -10.19 1.29 44.24
C LEU A 182 -10.73 0.02 44.91
N GLU A 183 -10.83 -1.10 44.19
CA GLU A 183 -11.28 -2.39 44.74
C GLU A 183 -10.38 -2.88 45.88
N PHE A 184 -9.08 -2.58 45.82
CA PHE A 184 -8.10 -3.01 46.82
C PHE A 184 -7.72 -1.94 47.85
N ALA A 185 -8.32 -0.75 47.82
CA ALA A 185 -7.95 0.37 48.69
C ALA A 185 -8.07 0.07 50.20
N GLY A 186 -8.93 -0.88 50.59
CA GLY A 186 -9.10 -1.33 51.97
C GLY A 186 -8.34 -2.61 52.34
N ARG A 187 -7.52 -3.17 51.43
CA ARG A 187 -6.71 -4.36 51.70
C ARG A 187 -5.34 -3.92 52.19
N PHE A 188 -5.05 -4.14 53.46
CA PHE A 188 -3.70 -3.93 54.00
C PHE A 188 -2.76 -4.97 53.38
N CYS A 189 -1.74 -4.52 52.65
CA CYS A 189 -0.57 -5.37 52.40
C CYS A 189 0.07 -5.67 53.76
N CYS A 190 0.34 -6.94 54.06
CA CYS A 190 1.15 -7.28 55.22
C CYS A 190 2.50 -6.57 55.04
N ASN A 191 2.78 -5.55 55.85
CA ASN A 191 4.13 -5.01 55.98
C ASN A 191 4.98 -6.14 56.56
N GLY A 192 5.83 -6.72 55.71
CA GLY A 192 6.91 -7.62 56.14
C GLY A 192 8.00 -6.85 56.86
#